data_AF-A0A943BGL0-F1
#
_entry.id   AF-A0A943BGL0-F1
#
_cell.length_a   1.000
_cell.length_b   1.000
_cell.length_c   1.000
_cell.angle_alpha   90.00
_cell.angle_beta   90.00
_cell.angle_gamma   90.00
#
_symmetry.space_group_name_H-M   'P 1'
#
loop_
_entity.id
_entity.type
_entity.pdbx_description
1 polymer ?
#
loop_
_entity_poly.entity_id
_entity_poly.type
_entity_poly.pdbx_seq_one_letter_code
_entity_poly.pdbx_strand_id
1 'polypeptide(L)'
;KCPECGKFMLEVNGKHGKLLVCQDRECGHKETISRHTNARCPICHKKMDLVGKGDGQRFVCVCGHKEKLSAFEDRKKKAGKGASKKDVNNYLRKQAKEANEPINNAFAEAFSKIQL
;
A
#
# COMPACT_ATOMS: atom_id res chain seq x y z
N LYS A 1 25.57 -19.34 8.06
CA LYS A 1 25.80 -20.30 9.16
C LYS A 1 25.02 -19.79 10.37
N CYS A 2 24.50 -20.67 11.21
CA CYS A 2 23.79 -20.28 12.42
C CYS A 2 24.73 -19.49 13.33
N PRO A 3 24.34 -18.28 13.80
CA PRO A 3 25.16 -17.49 14.71
C PRO A 3 25.34 -18.15 16.09
N GLU A 4 24.45 -19.05 16.50
CA GLU A 4 24.50 -19.70 17.81
C GLU A 4 25.33 -21.00 17.81
N CYS A 5 25.09 -21.91 16.85
CA CYS A 5 25.75 -23.22 16.82
C CYS A 5 26.77 -23.41 15.68
N GLY A 6 26.93 -22.42 14.78
CA GLY A 6 27.89 -22.46 13.68
C GLY A 6 27.54 -23.41 12.52
N LYS A 7 26.50 -24.24 12.64
CA LYS A 7 26.06 -25.17 11.57
C LYS A 7 25.40 -24.43 10.41
N PHE A 8 25.15 -25.15 9.31
CA PHE A 8 24.43 -24.58 8.17
C PHE A 8 22.95 -24.38 8.50
N MET A 9 22.34 -23.40 7.84
CA MET A 9 20.91 -23.11 7.97
C MET A 9 20.20 -23.52 6.67
N LEU A 10 18.96 -23.97 6.80
CA LEU A 10 18.09 -24.40 5.71
C LEU A 10 17.18 -23.25 5.30
N GLU A 11 17.05 -22.99 3.99
CA GLU A 11 16.04 -22.06 3.47
C GLU A 11 14.68 -22.75 3.43
N VAL A 12 13.69 -22.16 4.11
CA VAL A 12 12.31 -22.67 4.19
C VAL A 12 11.34 -21.60 3.73
N ASN A 13 10.39 -21.98 2.88
CA ASN A 13 9.28 -21.14 2.48
C ASN A 13 8.17 -21.21 3.53
N GLY A 14 7.93 -20.11 4.25
CA GLY A 14 6.83 -19.98 5.19
C GLY A 14 5.64 -19.21 4.62
N LYS A 15 4.52 -19.18 5.34
CA LYS A 15 3.31 -18.44 4.97
C LYS A 15 3.54 -16.94 4.78
N HIS A 16 4.47 -16.37 5.55
CA HIS A 16 4.72 -14.93 5.59
C HIS A 16 5.98 -14.50 4.85
N GLY A 17 6.72 -15.41 4.23
CA GLY A 17 8.02 -15.10 3.64
C GLY A 17 8.99 -16.27 3.68
N LYS A 18 10.22 -16.01 3.25
CA LYS A 18 11.31 -16.98 3.33
C LYS A 18 12.10 -16.81 4.61
N LEU A 19 12.42 -17.93 5.25
CA LEU A 19 13.18 -17.98 6.49
C LEU A 19 14.41 -18.87 6.31
N LEU A 20 15.46 -18.56 7.06
CA LEU A 20 16.55 -19.48 7.35
C LEU A 20 16.30 -20.12 8.71
N VAL A 21 16.24 -21.44 8.75
CA VAL A 21 16.05 -22.21 9.99
C VAL A 21 17.32 -23.00 10.25
N CYS A 22 17.80 -23.00 11.49
CA CYS A 22 18.94 -23.84 11.85
C CYS A 22 18.64 -25.33 11.58
N GLN A 23 19.63 -26.07 11.08
CA GLN A 23 19.50 -27.51 10.85
C GLN A 23 19.29 -28.28 12.18
N ASP A 24 19.88 -27.79 13.27
CA ASP A 24 19.69 -28.38 14.59
C ASP A 24 18.38 -27.94 15.22
N ARG A 25 17.55 -28.93 15.57
CA ARG A 25 16.28 -28.71 16.29
C ARG A 25 16.48 -28.18 17.70
N GLU A 26 17.59 -28.48 18.37
CA GLU A 26 17.89 -28.01 19.73
C GLU A 26 18.29 -26.53 19.76
N CYS A 27 19.03 -26.05 18.76
CA CYS A 27 19.37 -24.63 18.64
C CYS A 27 18.11 -23.82 18.30
N GLY A 28 17.31 -24.27 17.34
CA GLY A 28 16.00 -23.65 17.06
C GLY A 28 16.05 -22.23 16.48
N HIS A 29 17.22 -21.64 16.25
CA HIS A 29 17.39 -20.29 15.69
C HIS A 29 16.75 -20.15 14.31
N LYS A 30 16.07 -19.02 14.09
CA LYS A 30 15.37 -18.70 12.85
C LYS A 30 15.61 -17.25 12.47
N GLU A 31 15.90 -17.02 11.19
CA GLU A 31 16.06 -15.69 10.63
C GLU A 31 15.10 -15.47 9.47
N THR A 32 14.41 -14.34 9.48
CA THR A 32 13.56 -13.95 8.35
C THR A 32 14.43 -13.28 7.29
N ILE A 33 14.46 -13.82 6.06
CA ILE A 33 15.14 -13.20 4.91
C ILE A 33 14.21 -12.21 4.22
N SER A 34 12.97 -12.65 3.98
CA SER A 34 11.98 -11.88 3.25
C SER A 34 10.63 -11.97 3.94
N ARG A 35 9.84 -10.91 3.81
CA ARG A 35 8.46 -10.84 4.30
C ARG A 35 7.54 -10.43 3.17
N HIS A 36 6.48 -11.19 2.94
CA HIS A 36 5.41 -10.79 2.02
C HIS A 36 4.68 -9.58 2.61
N THR A 37 4.57 -8.52 1.83
CA THR A 37 3.86 -7.30 2.26
C THR A 37 2.66 -7.02 1.35
N ASN A 38 1.76 -6.16 1.83
CA ASN A 38 0.66 -5.65 1.01
C ASN A 38 1.05 -4.39 0.20
N ALA A 39 2.33 -4.01 0.21
CA ALA A 39 2.83 -2.93 -0.63
C ALA A 39 2.68 -3.31 -2.12
N ARG A 40 2.26 -2.34 -2.93
CA ARG A 40 1.97 -2.52 -4.36
C ARG A 40 3.08 -1.88 -5.19
N CYS A 41 3.55 -2.60 -6.21
CA CYS A 41 4.54 -2.09 -7.14
C CYS A 41 3.96 -0.92 -7.97
N PRO A 42 4.71 0.17 -8.18
CA PRO A 42 4.26 1.28 -9.01
C PRO A 42 4.13 0.94 -10.50
N ILE A 43 4.80 -0.12 -10.97
CA ILE A 43 4.82 -0.51 -12.39
C ILE A 43 3.72 -1.52 -12.70
N CYS A 44 3.64 -2.62 -11.96
CA CYS A 44 2.74 -3.73 -12.28
C CYS A 44 1.62 -3.95 -11.24
N HIS A 45 1.58 -3.15 -10.17
CA HIS A 45 0.61 -3.25 -9.07
C HIS A 45 0.50 -4.63 -8.39
N LYS A 46 1.44 -5.55 -8.65
CA LYS A 46 1.59 -6.79 -7.87
C LYS A 46 2.13 -6.49 -6.48
N LYS A 47 1.91 -7.41 -5.55
CA LYS A 47 2.45 -7.31 -4.20
C LYS A 47 3.97 -7.40 -4.24
N MET A 48 4.63 -6.71 -3.31
CA MET A 48 6.08 -6.70 -3.17
C MET A 48 6.51 -7.38 -1.88
N ASP A 49 7.68 -8.01 -1.91
CA ASP A 49 8.31 -8.61 -0.74
C ASP A 49 9.35 -7.67 -0.17
N LEU A 50 9.38 -7.54 1.15
CA LEU A 50 10.41 -6.77 1.85
C LEU A 50 11.58 -7.70 2.16
N VAL A 51 12.77 -7.36 1.67
CA VAL A 51 14.00 -8.13 1.83
C VAL A 51 15.03 -7.31 2.58
N GLY A 52 15.73 -7.94 3.53
CA GLY A 52 16.81 -7.32 4.30
C GLY A 52 16.44 -7.02 5.75
N LYS A 53 17.43 -6.56 6.51
CA LYS A 53 17.32 -6.21 7.93
C LYS A 53 17.75 -4.74 8.12
N GLY A 54 17.10 -4.04 9.04
CA GLY A 54 17.40 -2.63 9.37
C GLY A 54 17.20 -1.67 8.20
N ASP A 55 18.08 -0.66 8.11
CA ASP A 55 17.98 0.44 7.13
C ASP A 55 18.25 0.01 5.67
N GLY A 56 18.81 -1.19 5.48
CA GLY A 56 19.02 -1.81 4.17
C GLY A 56 17.78 -2.50 3.60
N GLN A 57 16.62 -2.37 4.25
CA GLN A 57 15.38 -2.99 3.80
C GLN A 57 14.93 -2.44 2.45
N ARG A 58 14.54 -3.34 1.56
CA ARG A 58 14.08 -3.02 0.20
C ARG A 58 12.89 -3.86 -0.21
N PHE A 59 11.93 -3.23 -0.86
CA PHE A 59 10.85 -3.91 -1.55
C PHE A 59 11.35 -4.46 -2.88
N VAL A 60 11.02 -5.71 -3.17
CA VAL A 60 11.31 -6.39 -4.43
C VAL A 60 10.00 -6.89 -5.00
N CYS A 61 9.73 -6.53 -6.26
CA CYS A 61 8.58 -7.04 -7.00
C CYS A 61 8.98 -8.18 -7.94
N VAL A 62 8.01 -9.04 -8.24
CA VAL A 62 8.11 -10.11 -9.24
C VAL A 62 8.47 -9.57 -10.64
N CYS A 63 8.11 -8.33 -10.97
CA CYS A 63 8.48 -7.71 -12.25
C CYS A 63 9.93 -7.19 -12.30
N GLY A 64 10.73 -7.37 -11.24
CA GLY A 64 12.12 -6.91 -11.18
C GLY A 64 12.30 -5.52 -10.57
N HIS A 65 11.23 -4.76 -10.33
CA HIS A 65 11.30 -3.45 -9.65
C HIS A 65 11.80 -3.60 -8.21
N LYS A 66 12.73 -2.74 -7.79
CA LYS A 66 13.31 -2.72 -6.44
C LYS A 66 13.30 -1.29 -5.89
N GLU A 67 12.92 -1.14 -4.64
CA GLU A 67 12.82 0.17 -3.99
C GLU A 67 13.26 0.07 -2.54
N LYS A 68 14.04 1.03 -2.05
CA LYS A 68 14.42 1.11 -0.63
C LYS A 68 13.20 1.45 0.24
N LEU A 69 13.19 0.98 1.49
CA LEU A 69 12.10 1.27 2.42
C LEU A 69 11.86 2.78 2.59
N SER A 70 12.93 3.57 2.72
CA SER A 70 12.85 5.03 2.82
C SER A 70 12.17 5.68 1.60
N ALA A 71 12.62 5.32 0.40
CA ALA A 71 12.03 5.81 -0.84
C ALA A 71 10.54 5.43 -0.98
N PHE A 72 10.18 4.23 -0.54
CA PHE A 72 8.79 3.77 -0.53
C PHE A 72 7.93 4.62 0.41
N GLU A 73 8.41 4.90 1.62
CA GLU A 73 7.71 5.73 2.59
C GLU A 73 7.55 7.17 2.10
N ASP A 74 8.61 7.76 1.52
CA ASP A 74 8.57 9.11 0.98
C ASP A 74 7.57 9.22 -0.18
N ARG A 75 7.57 8.24 -1.10
CA ARG A 75 6.56 8.19 -2.16
C ARG A 75 5.16 8.06 -1.58
N LYS A 76 4.98 7.22 -0.57
CA LYS A 76 3.66 7.00 0.03
C LYS A 76 3.16 8.21 0.82
N LYS A 77 4.06 8.96 1.46
CA LYS A 77 3.76 10.26 2.07
C LYS A 77 3.36 11.29 1.01
N LYS A 78 4.13 11.39 -0.10
CA LYS A 78 3.83 12.30 -1.22
C LYS A 78 2.52 11.99 -1.94
N ALA A 79 2.23 10.70 -2.17
CA ALA A 79 1.00 10.27 -2.83
C ALA A 79 -0.25 10.41 -1.95
N GLY A 80 -0.07 10.56 -0.62
CA GLY A 80 -1.16 10.62 0.34
C GLY A 80 -1.97 9.32 0.44
N LYS A 81 -2.93 9.29 1.38
CA LYS A 81 -4.02 8.32 1.31
C LYS A 81 -4.98 8.83 0.23
N GLY A 82 -5.07 8.14 -0.90
CA GLY A 82 -6.08 8.46 -1.92
C GLY A 82 -7.49 8.53 -1.33
N ALA A 83 -8.40 9.23 -2.01
CA ALA A 83 -9.78 9.39 -1.54
C ALA A 83 -10.43 8.02 -1.30
N SER A 84 -11.01 7.82 -0.11
CA SER A 84 -11.69 6.57 0.18
C SER A 84 -12.99 6.48 -0.64
N LYS A 85 -13.50 5.26 -0.86
CA LYS A 85 -14.80 5.06 -1.52
C LYS A 85 -15.93 5.84 -0.83
N LYS A 86 -15.83 6.03 0.50
CA LYS A 86 -16.78 6.82 1.28
C LYS A 86 -16.66 8.31 0.97
N ASP A 87 -15.44 8.83 0.85
CA ASP A 87 -15.19 10.23 0.50
C ASP A 87 -15.68 10.54 -0.92
N VAL A 88 -15.44 9.63 -1.87
CA VAL A 88 -15.93 9.75 -3.25
C VAL A 88 -17.47 9.73 -3.27
N ASN A 89 -18.11 8.80 -2.54
CA ASN A 89 -19.56 8.73 -2.49
C ASN A 89 -20.18 9.97 -1.82
N ASN A 90 -19.56 10.46 -0.74
CA ASN A 90 -19.98 11.70 -0.10
C ASN A 90 -19.85 12.90 -1.05
N TYR A 91 -18.78 12.97 -1.84
CA TYR A 91 -18.58 14.02 -2.84
C TYR A 91 -19.67 13.96 -3.94
N LEU A 92 -19.94 12.79 -4.51
CA LEU A 92 -21.01 12.60 -5.50
C LEU A 92 -22.39 12.94 -4.95
N ARG A 93 -22.67 12.56 -3.68
CA ARG A 93 -23.92 12.91 -3.00
C ARG A 93 -24.06 14.41 -2.78
N LYS A 94 -22.97 15.12 -2.46
CA LYS A 94 -22.98 16.58 -2.34
C LYS A 94 -23.29 17.23 -3.69
N GLN A 95 -22.61 16.84 -4.76
CA GLN A 95 -22.91 17.34 -6.11
C GLN A 95 -24.36 17.07 -6.52
N ALA A 96 -24.89 15.87 -6.25
CA ALA A 96 -26.28 15.55 -6.55
C ALA A 96 -27.26 16.38 -5.70
N LYS A 97 -26.94 16.72 -4.46
CA LYS A 97 -27.75 17.62 -3.63
C LYS A 97 -27.69 19.05 -4.15
N GLU A 98 -26.50 19.56 -4.44
CA GLU A 98 -26.28 20.89 -5.03
C GLU A 98 -26.96 21.04 -6.40
N ALA A 99 -27.03 19.95 -7.20
CA ALA A 99 -27.74 19.94 -8.48
C ALA A 99 -29.27 19.83 -8.36
N ASN A 100 -29.77 19.23 -7.27
CA ASN A 100 -31.20 19.10 -6.99
C ASN A 100 -31.74 20.25 -6.10
N GLU A 101 -30.86 21.02 -5.47
CA GLU A 101 -31.24 22.27 -4.84
C GLU A 101 -31.76 23.20 -5.95
N PRO A 102 -33.00 23.72 -5.83
CA PRO A 102 -33.49 24.69 -6.78
C PRO A 102 -32.56 25.88 -6.69
N ILE A 103 -31.82 26.12 -7.77
CA ILE A 103 -31.05 27.33 -7.91
C ILE A 103 -32.09 28.46 -8.03
N ASN A 104 -32.57 28.97 -6.90
CA ASN A 104 -33.27 30.24 -6.81
C ASN A 104 -32.24 31.35 -7.06
N ASN A 105 -31.63 31.32 -8.24
CA ASN A 105 -30.94 32.44 -8.83
C ASN A 105 -32.00 33.53 -8.95
N ALA A 106 -31.74 34.70 -8.38
CA ALA A 106 -32.61 35.87 -8.50
C ALA A 106 -33.07 36.16 -9.95
N PHE A 107 -32.29 35.71 -10.94
CA PHE A 107 -32.64 35.73 -12.36
C PHE A 107 -33.80 34.79 -12.73
N ALA A 108 -33.89 33.57 -12.19
CA ALA A 108 -34.95 32.61 -12.51
C ALA A 108 -36.34 33.13 -12.08
N GLU A 109 -36.41 33.85 -10.96
CA GLU A 109 -37.64 34.50 -10.49
C GLU A 109 -37.98 35.78 -11.27
N ALA A 110 -36.97 36.46 -11.82
CA ALA A 110 -37.17 37.61 -12.70
C ALA A 110 -37.68 37.18 -14.09
N PHE A 111 -37.17 36.07 -14.64
CA PHE A 111 -37.61 35.54 -15.93
C PHE A 111 -38.99 34.87 -15.88
N SER A 112 -39.41 34.31 -14.74
CA SER A 112 -40.77 33.75 -14.61
C SER A 112 -41.87 34.81 -14.59
N LYS A 113 -41.52 36.07 -14.28
CA LYS A 113 -42.43 37.23 -14.25
C LYS A 113 -42.50 38.00 -15.58
N ILE A 114 -41.63 37.68 -16.54
CA ILE A 114 -41.70 38.22 -17.90
C ILE A 114 -42.61 37.30 -18.71
N GLN A 115 -43.88 37.67 -18.88
CA GLN A 115 -44.77 37.04 -19.86
C GLN A 115 -44.57 37.71 -21.23
N LEU A 116 -44.31 36.89 -22.25
CA LEU A 116 -44.36 37.26 -23.67
C LEU A 116 -45.81 37.29 -24.16
#